data_AF-A0A268RI22-F1
#
_entry.id   AF-A0A268RI22-F1
#
_cell.length_a   1.000
_cell.length_b   1.000
_cell.length_c   1.000
_cell.angle_alpha   90.00
_cell.angle_beta   90.00
_cell.angle_gamma   90.00
#
_symmetry.space_group_name_H-M   'P 1'
#
loop_
_entity.id
_entity.type
_entity.pdbx_description
1 polymer ?
#
loop_
_entity_poly.entity_id
_entity_poly.type
_entity_poly.pdbx_seq_one_letter_code
_entity_poly.pdbx_strand_id
1 'polypeptide(L)' 'MMFGRFTERAQKVLALAQEEAVRLGHNNIGTEHILLGLVSEGEGIAAKALL' A
#
# COMPACT_ATOMS: atom_id res chain seq x y z
N MET A 1 -14.89 3.50 -9.21
CA MET A 1 -13.53 3.36 -8.62
C MET A 1 -13.61 2.35 -7.48
N MET A 2 -12.76 1.33 -7.48
CA MET A 2 -12.94 0.09 -6.70
C MET A 2 -12.80 0.25 -5.16
N PHE A 3 -12.52 1.47 -4.67
CA PHE A 3 -12.18 1.75 -3.27
C PHE A 3 -12.94 2.92 -2.64
N GLY A 4 -14.15 3.23 -3.10
CA GLY A 4 -14.93 4.39 -2.64
C GLY A 4 -15.30 4.45 -1.14
N ARG A 5 -14.88 3.48 -0.32
CA ARG A 5 -15.05 3.44 1.14
C ARG A 5 -13.76 3.70 1.93
N PHE A 6 -12.62 3.79 1.26
CA PHE A 6 -11.34 4.06 1.91
C PHE A 6 -10.95 5.53 1.79
N THR A 7 -10.20 6.03 2.77
CA THR A 7 -9.56 7.34 2.70
C THR A 7 -8.62 7.42 1.50
N GLU A 8 -8.35 8.63 0.99
CA GLU A 8 -7.40 8.82 -0.12
C GLU A 8 -6.03 8.20 0.16
N ARG A 9 -5.53 8.33 1.40
CA ARG A 9 -4.28 7.69 1.83
C ARG A 9 -4.33 6.17 1.74
N ALA A 10 -5.42 5.56 2.19
CA ALA A 10 -5.58 4.11 2.09
C ALA A 10 -5.70 3.63 0.63
N GLN A 11 -6.32 4.42 -0.25
CA GLN A 11 -6.32 4.13 -1.69
C GLN A 11 -4.90 4.21 -2.29
N LYS A 12 -4.11 5.21 -1.88
CA LYS A 12 -2.70 5.35 -2.27
C LYS A 12 -1.86 4.15 -1.80
N VAL A 13 -2.04 3.69 -0.57
CA VAL A 13 -1.37 2.49 -0.04
C VAL A 13 -1.65 1.26 -0.91
N LEU A 14 -2.89 1.05 -1.35
CA LEU A 14 -3.24 -0.08 -2.21
C LEU A 14 -2.61 0.03 -3.62
N ALA A 15 -2.51 1.24 -4.16
CA ALA A 15 -1.79 1.48 -5.42
C ALA A 15 -0.29 1.19 -5.26
N LEU A 16 0.33 1.68 -4.18
CA LEU A 16 1.73 1.40 -3.86
C LEU A 16 1.98 -0.11 -3.65
N ALA A 17 1.09 -0.82 -2.98
CA ALA A 17 1.20 -2.27 -2.83
C ALA A 17 1.17 -3.01 -4.19
N GLN A 18 0.38 -2.52 -5.15
CA GLN A 18 0.40 -3.06 -6.50
C GLN A 18 1.74 -2.79 -7.20
N GLU A 19 2.29 -1.57 -7.07
CA GLU A 19 3.61 -1.22 -7.61
C GLU A 19 4.72 -2.13 -7.03
N GLU A 20 4.67 -2.41 -5.72
CA GLU A 20 5.61 -3.30 -5.05
C GLU A 20 5.52 -4.74 -5.56
N ALA A 21 4.31 -5.26 -5.79
CA ALA A 21 4.13 -6.60 -6.37
C ALA A 21 4.73 -6.69 -7.78
N VAL A 22 4.54 -5.66 -8.61
CA VAL A 22 5.14 -5.59 -9.96
C VAL A 22 6.66 -5.50 -9.86
N ARG A 23 7.18 -4.63 -8.98
CA ARG A 23 8.62 -4.43 -8.77
C ARG A 23 9.33 -5.72 -8.35
N LEU A 24 8.67 -6.56 -7.55
CA LEU A 24 9.19 -7.84 -7.08
C LEU A 24 8.89 -9.02 -8.01
N GLY A 25 8.11 -8.81 -9.08
CA GLY A 25 7.73 -9.87 -10.02
C GLY A 25 6.71 -10.86 -9.46
N HIS A 26 5.91 -10.45 -8.48
CA HIS A 26 4.86 -11.28 -7.89
C HIS A 26 3.52 -11.09 -8.62
N ASN A 27 2.87 -12.21 -8.93
CA ASN A 27 1.60 -12.22 -9.66
C ASN A 27 0.37 -11.83 -8.81
N ASN A 28 0.55 -11.75 -7.48
CA ASN A 28 -0.51 -11.44 -6.53
C ASN A 28 -0.04 -10.42 -5.50
N ILE A 29 -0.94 -9.53 -5.10
CA ILE A 29 -0.72 -8.63 -3.96
C ILE A 29 -0.93 -9.42 -2.67
N GLY A 30 0.15 -9.97 -2.12
CA GLY A 30 0.21 -10.51 -0.76
C GLY A 30 0.27 -9.44 0.34
N THR A 31 0.17 -9.84 1.59
CA THR A 31 0.22 -8.96 2.78
C THR A 31 1.53 -8.18 2.91
N GLU A 32 2.62 -8.77 2.44
CA GLU A 32 3.95 -8.17 2.39
C GLU A 32 3.97 -6.89 1.52
N HIS A 33 3.24 -6.87 0.41
CA HIS A 33 3.14 -5.69 -0.44
C HIS A 33 2.27 -4.60 0.19
N ILE A 34 1.23 -4.99 0.93
CA ILE A 34 0.42 -4.05 1.71
C ILE A 34 1.29 -3.38 2.77
N LEU A 35 2.12 -4.15 3.48
CA LEU A 35 3.08 -3.61 4.45
C LEU A 35 4.04 -2.63 3.78
N LEU A 36 4.63 -3.00 2.64
CA LEU A 36 5.51 -2.10 1.88
C LEU A 36 4.77 -0.84 1.42
N GLY A 37 3.52 -0.97 0.94
CA GLY A 37 2.70 0.18 0.56
C GLY A 37 2.39 1.12 1.73
N LEU A 38 2.22 0.59 2.96
CA LEU A 38 2.03 1.39 4.17
C LEU A 38 3.30 2.17 4.53
N VAL A 39 4.47 1.53 4.46
CA VAL A 39 5.77 2.20 4.71
C VAL A 39 6.06 3.25 3.63
N SER A 40 5.84 2.91 2.36
CA SER A 40 6.10 3.80 1.21
C SER A 40 5.15 4.99 1.13
N GLU A 41 3.96 4.94 1.75
CA GLU A 41 3.07 6.11 1.80
C GLU A 41 3.64 7.23 2.69
N GLY A 42 4.38 6.87 3.75
CA GLY A 42 5.32 7.74 4.47
C GLY A 42 4.74 8.76 5.45
N GLU A 43 3.46 9.14 5.34
CA GLU A 43 2.89 10.26 6.11
C GLU A 43 1.69 9.89 6.99
N GLY A 44 0.99 8.83 6.62
CA GLY A 44 -0.20 8.33 7.30
C GLY A 44 0.11 7.76 8.68
N ILE A 45 -0.95 7.59 9.49
CA ILE A 45 -0.84 7.04 10.85
C ILE A 45 -0.15 5.67 10.82
N ALA A 46 -0.47 4.83 9.84
CA ALA A 46 0.16 3.52 9.72
C ALA A 46 1.65 3.60 9.38
N ALA A 47 2.05 4.49 8.46
CA ALA A 47 3.47 4.72 8.16
C ALA A 47 4.25 5.17 9.40
N LYS A 48 3.69 6.14 10.14
CA LYS A 48 4.27 6.64 11.40
C LYS A 48 4.31 5.61 12.53
N ALA A 49 3.44 4.61 12.52
CA ALA A 49 3.46 3.55 13.52
C ALA A 49 4.53 2.48 13.22
N LEU A 50 5.00 2.41 11.98
CA LEU A 50 6.02 1.47 11.52
C LEU A 50 7.46 2.02 11.63
N LEU A 51 7.61 3.33 11.82
CA LEU A 51 8.87 4.07 11.91
C LEU A 51 9.10 4.61 13.32
#